data_AF-A0A950N075-F1
#
_entry.id   AF-A0A950N075-F1
#
_cell.length_a   1.000
_cell.length_b   1.000
_cell.length_c   1.000
_cell.angle_alpha   90.00
_cell.angle_beta   90.00
_cell.angle_gamma   90.00
#
_symmetry.space_group_name_H-M   'P 1'
#
loop_
_entity.id
_entity.type
_entity.pdbx_description
1 polymer ?
#
loop_
_entity_poly.entity_id
_entity_poly.type
_entity_poly.pdbx_seq_one_letter_code
_entity_poly.pdbx_strand_id
1 'polypeptide(L)'
;MEISAESNSSADMRLAERLRALRRAQGWSLDELSALSGVSRASLSRIETGEVSPTASVLGRLAGAHRTTVSRLLADIEGDAPALVKQSEQPEWVDPATGFRRRSVSPPSLGFDCELLSCELPAGARIDYPLPPRLGLEHHLYLTDGALELTIEGVIH
;
A
#
# COMPACT_ATOMS: atom_id res chain seq x y z
N MET A 1 -3.29 -3.75 28.10
CA MET A 1 -3.31 -2.71 27.06
C MET A 1 -3.55 -3.44 25.75
N GLU A 2 -4.81 -3.77 25.49
CA GLU A 2 -5.25 -4.44 24.27
C GLU A 2 -5.34 -3.39 23.17
N ILE A 3 -4.40 -3.39 22.24
CA ILE A 3 -4.41 -2.49 21.08
C ILE A 3 -4.72 -3.36 19.86
N SER A 4 -5.60 -2.85 18.99
CA SER A 4 -5.62 -3.09 17.53
C SER A 4 -6.06 -4.46 16.98
N ALA A 5 -7.28 -4.93 17.28
CA ALA A 5 -7.95 -5.92 16.41
C ALA A 5 -9.05 -5.28 15.54
N GLU A 6 -9.84 -4.35 16.09
CA GLU A 6 -11.00 -3.75 15.39
C GLU A 6 -10.64 -2.66 14.37
N SER A 7 -9.53 -1.93 14.58
CA SER A 7 -9.11 -0.88 13.64
C SER A 7 -8.57 -1.46 12.32
N ASN A 8 -7.82 -2.57 12.41
CA ASN A 8 -7.19 -3.22 11.25
C ASN A 8 -8.22 -3.84 10.30
N SER A 9 -9.30 -4.44 10.84
CA SER A 9 -10.34 -5.07 10.02
C SER A 9 -11.11 -4.07 9.15
N SER A 10 -11.30 -2.84 9.64
CA SER A 10 -11.98 -1.78 8.88
C SER A 10 -11.14 -1.28 7.69
N ALA A 11 -9.84 -1.09 7.89
CA ALA A 11 -8.91 -0.65 6.84
C ALA A 11 -8.70 -1.76 5.80
N ASP A 12 -8.55 -3.01 6.24
CA ASP A 12 -8.41 -4.17 5.36
C ASP A 12 -9.66 -4.38 4.49
N MET A 13 -10.87 -4.19 5.05
CA MET A 13 -12.11 -4.31 4.29
C MET A 13 -12.24 -3.20 3.24
N ARG A 14 -11.92 -1.94 3.59
CA ARG A 14 -11.91 -0.84 2.62
C ARG A 14 -10.91 -1.09 1.49
N LEU A 15 -9.72 -1.59 1.81
CA LEU A 15 -8.73 -1.97 0.81
C LEU A 15 -9.25 -3.10 -0.11
N ALA A 16 -9.89 -4.12 0.45
CA ALA A 16 -10.50 -5.21 -0.29
C ALA A 16 -11.57 -4.72 -1.28
N GLU A 17 -12.50 -3.89 -0.80
CA GLU A 17 -13.55 -3.28 -1.61
C GLU A 17 -12.97 -2.42 -2.74
N ARG A 18 -11.93 -1.64 -2.43
CA ARG A 18 -11.26 -0.77 -3.40
C ARG A 18 -10.55 -1.55 -4.49
N LEU A 19 -9.78 -2.59 -4.13
CA LEU A 19 -9.12 -3.46 -5.11
C LEU A 19 -10.14 -4.12 -6.04
N ARG A 20 -11.25 -4.61 -5.47
CA ARG A 20 -12.35 -5.18 -6.23
C ARG A 20 -13.01 -4.16 -7.17
N ALA A 21 -13.22 -2.93 -6.71
CA ALA A 21 -13.80 -1.85 -7.50
C ALA A 21 -12.89 -1.46 -8.66
N LEU A 22 -11.57 -1.31 -8.42
CA LEU A 22 -10.58 -0.99 -9.46
C LEU A 22 -10.53 -2.07 -10.54
N ARG A 23 -10.46 -3.35 -10.14
CA ARG A 23 -10.48 -4.47 -11.09
C ARG A 23 -11.73 -4.45 -11.97
N ARG A 24 -12.90 -4.26 -11.35
CA ARG A 24 -14.18 -4.19 -12.08
C ARG A 24 -14.28 -2.99 -13.00
N ALA A 25 -13.79 -1.82 -12.59
CA ALA A 25 -13.79 -0.61 -13.41
C ALA A 25 -12.96 -0.77 -14.68
N GLN A 26 -11.91 -1.61 -14.64
CA GLN A 26 -11.09 -1.96 -15.80
C GLN A 26 -11.64 -3.16 -16.59
N GLY A 27 -12.76 -3.75 -16.16
CA GLY A 27 -13.39 -4.90 -16.83
C GLY A 27 -12.62 -6.21 -16.68
N TRP A 28 -11.63 -6.29 -15.78
CA TRP A 28 -10.79 -7.48 -15.63
C TRP A 28 -11.48 -8.56 -14.79
N SER A 29 -11.35 -9.80 -15.23
CA SER A 29 -11.54 -11.01 -14.43
C SER A 29 -10.41 -11.18 -13.41
N LEU A 30 -10.61 -12.08 -12.44
CA LEU A 30 -9.54 -12.45 -11.51
C LEU A 30 -8.36 -13.12 -12.23
N ASP A 31 -8.62 -13.86 -13.32
CA ASP A 31 -7.58 -14.52 -14.10
C ASP A 31 -6.74 -13.50 -14.89
N GLU A 32 -7.37 -12.47 -15.45
CA GLU A 32 -6.66 -11.36 -16.11
C GLU A 32 -5.81 -10.56 -15.13
N LEU A 33 -6.36 -10.17 -13.96
CA LEU A 33 -5.58 -9.50 -12.93
C LEU A 33 -4.45 -10.40 -12.40
N SER A 34 -4.69 -11.71 -12.30
CA SER A 34 -3.66 -12.69 -11.95
C SER A 34 -2.51 -12.70 -12.95
N ALA A 35 -2.81 -12.61 -14.25
CA ALA A 35 -1.78 -12.54 -15.28
C ALA A 35 -0.99 -11.21 -15.25
N LEU A 36 -1.68 -10.09 -15.01
CA LEU A 36 -1.07 -8.75 -15.01
C LEU A 36 -0.22 -8.49 -13.76
N SER A 37 -0.71 -8.89 -12.58
CA SER A 37 -0.03 -8.69 -11.30
C SER A 37 0.92 -9.84 -10.96
N GLY A 38 0.68 -11.03 -11.52
CA GLY A 38 1.30 -12.31 -11.16
C GLY A 38 0.99 -12.78 -9.72
N VAL A 39 -0.06 -12.23 -9.10
CA VAL A 39 -0.64 -12.70 -7.83
C VAL A 39 -1.67 -13.79 -8.17
N SER A 40 -1.68 -14.91 -7.46
CA SER A 40 -2.56 -16.02 -7.80
C SER A 40 -4.05 -15.64 -7.72
N ARG A 41 -4.88 -16.19 -8.63
CA ARG A 41 -6.35 -16.01 -8.61
C ARG A 41 -6.98 -16.30 -7.24
N ALA A 42 -6.54 -17.38 -6.57
CA ALA A 42 -7.03 -17.73 -5.25
C ALA A 42 -6.70 -16.66 -4.21
N SER A 43 -5.46 -16.15 -4.21
CA SER A 43 -5.06 -15.04 -3.35
C SER A 43 -5.86 -13.77 -3.64
N LEU A 44 -6.03 -13.40 -4.92
CA LEU A 44 -6.84 -12.25 -5.32
C LEU A 44 -8.28 -12.36 -4.82
N SER A 45 -8.89 -13.55 -4.93
CA SER A 45 -10.25 -13.77 -4.43
C SER A 45 -10.36 -13.52 -2.93
N ARG A 46 -9.43 -14.07 -2.13
CA ARG A 46 -9.42 -13.91 -0.66
C ARG A 46 -9.16 -12.46 -0.24
N ILE A 47 -8.31 -11.76 -0.99
CA ILE A 47 -8.04 -10.34 -0.79
C ILE A 47 -9.28 -9.50 -1.07
N GLU A 48 -9.94 -9.69 -2.21
CA GLU A 48 -11.13 -8.91 -2.59
C GLU A 48 -12.38 -9.18 -1.74
N THR A 49 -12.38 -10.28 -0.97
CA THR A 49 -13.41 -10.58 0.02
C THR A 49 -13.04 -10.15 1.44
N GLY A 50 -11.86 -9.53 1.62
CA GLY A 50 -11.36 -9.11 2.94
C GLY A 50 -11.02 -10.28 3.87
N GLU A 51 -10.88 -11.50 3.34
CA GLU A 51 -10.51 -12.67 4.13
C GLU A 51 -9.04 -12.62 4.56
N VAL A 52 -8.19 -12.01 3.71
CA VAL A 52 -6.77 -11.76 4.00
C VAL A 52 -6.38 -10.36 3.52
N SER A 53 -5.57 -9.67 4.33
CA SER A 53 -4.91 -8.44 3.89
C SER A 53 -3.70 -8.79 3.01
N PRO A 54 -3.44 -8.06 1.90
CA PRO A 54 -2.26 -8.30 1.07
C PRO A 54 -0.97 -7.90 1.82
N THR A 55 0.13 -8.60 1.55
CA THR A 55 1.46 -8.19 2.04
C THR A 55 1.98 -6.96 1.28
N ALA A 56 3.04 -6.30 1.78
CA ALA A 56 3.64 -5.16 1.09
C ALA A 56 4.04 -5.49 -0.36
N SER A 57 4.61 -6.68 -0.58
CA SER A 57 5.00 -7.15 -1.90
C SER A 57 3.78 -7.34 -2.82
N VAL A 58 2.72 -8.00 -2.33
CA VAL A 58 1.48 -8.19 -3.11
C VAL A 58 0.83 -6.85 -3.43
N LEU A 59 0.76 -5.94 -2.46
CA LEU A 59 0.18 -4.61 -2.64
C LEU A 59 0.97 -3.79 -3.66
N GLY A 60 2.31 -3.86 -3.64
CA GLY A 60 3.18 -3.24 -4.65
C GLY A 60 2.92 -3.77 -6.06
N ARG A 61 2.73 -5.09 -6.22
CA ARG A 61 2.40 -5.70 -7.52
C ARG A 61 1.02 -5.28 -8.04
N LEU A 62 0.03 -5.22 -7.16
CA LEU A 62 -1.31 -4.75 -7.51
C LEU A 62 -1.31 -3.26 -7.88
N ALA A 63 -0.56 -2.44 -7.14
CA ALA A 63 -0.36 -1.03 -7.45
C ALA A 63 0.23 -0.84 -8.86
N GLY A 64 1.29 -1.59 -9.19
CA GLY A 64 1.89 -1.62 -10.51
C GLY A 64 0.91 -2.05 -11.61
N ALA A 65 0.15 -3.14 -11.41
CA ALA A 65 -0.84 -3.62 -12.36
C ALA A 65 -1.93 -2.55 -12.65
N HIS A 66 -2.37 -1.83 -11.63
CA HIS A 66 -3.34 -0.73 -11.76
C HIS A 66 -2.71 0.63 -12.11
N ARG A 67 -1.38 0.72 -12.32
CA ARG A 67 -0.65 1.96 -12.61
C ARG A 67 -0.90 3.08 -11.59
N THR A 68 -0.98 2.69 -10.32
CA THR A 68 -1.25 3.57 -9.18
C THR A 68 -0.24 3.32 -8.08
N THR A 69 -0.17 4.21 -7.09
CA THR A 69 0.72 4.05 -5.93
C THR A 69 0.05 3.21 -4.83
N VAL A 70 0.86 2.59 -3.98
CA VAL A 70 0.37 1.91 -2.77
C VAL A 70 -0.40 2.88 -1.87
N SER A 71 0.09 4.11 -1.70
CA SER A 71 -0.62 5.13 -0.92
C SER A 71 -1.98 5.44 -1.50
N ARG A 72 -2.10 5.51 -2.84
CA ARG A 72 -3.40 5.67 -3.48
C ARG A 72 -4.29 4.47 -3.24
N LEU A 73 -3.81 3.22 -3.28
CA LEU A 73 -4.63 2.06 -2.93
C LEU A 73 -5.12 2.08 -1.48
N LEU A 74 -4.32 2.61 -0.56
CA LEU A 74 -4.61 2.68 0.87
C LEU A 74 -5.39 3.94 1.29
N ALA A 75 -5.45 4.97 0.45
CA ALA A 75 -6.20 6.17 0.73
C ALA A 75 -7.72 5.89 0.69
N ASP A 76 -8.52 6.72 1.34
CA ASP A 76 -9.96 6.80 1.04
C ASP A 76 -10.14 7.74 -0.17
N ILE A 77 -11.02 7.37 -1.12
CA ILE A 77 -11.28 8.16 -2.35
C ILE A 77 -12.28 9.29 -2.09
N GLU A 78 -12.88 9.35 -0.91
CA GLU A 78 -14.01 10.22 -0.66
C GLU A 78 -13.57 11.61 -0.21
N GLY A 79 -13.34 12.50 -1.18
CA GLY A 79 -13.36 13.96 -0.99
C GLY A 79 -12.08 14.71 -1.35
N ASP A 80 -12.21 16.05 -1.34
CA ASP A 80 -11.05 16.94 -1.34
C ASP A 80 -10.20 16.62 -0.10
N ALA A 81 -8.93 16.26 -0.31
CA ALA A 81 -8.06 15.98 0.83
C ALA A 81 -7.96 17.25 1.69
N PRO A 82 -8.24 17.18 3.00
CA PRO A 82 -8.26 18.36 3.82
C PRO A 82 -6.85 18.98 3.88
N ALA A 83 -6.79 20.31 3.95
CA ALA A 83 -5.52 21.04 4.10
C ALA A 83 -4.74 20.64 5.37
N LEU A 84 -5.42 19.99 6.33
CA LEU A 84 -4.85 19.45 7.56
C LEU A 84 -5.41 18.05 7.83
N VAL A 85 -4.52 17.07 8.01
CA VAL A 85 -4.85 15.75 8.55
C VAL A 85 -4.08 15.58 9.87
N LYS A 86 -4.79 15.53 11.00
CA LYS A 86 -4.13 15.35 12.30
C LYS A 86 -3.57 13.94 12.41
N GLN A 87 -2.53 13.75 13.21
CA GLN A 87 -1.89 12.44 13.40
C GLN A 87 -2.89 11.32 13.76
N SER A 88 -3.89 11.62 14.60
CA SER A 88 -4.94 10.66 15.00
C SER A 88 -5.90 10.27 13.87
N GLU A 89 -5.91 11.01 12.76
CA GLU A 89 -6.78 10.82 11.59
C GLU A 89 -5.98 10.28 10.38
N GLN A 90 -4.65 10.17 10.51
CA GLN A 90 -3.80 9.66 9.44
C GLN A 90 -4.00 8.15 9.32
N PRO A 91 -4.44 7.65 8.14
CA PRO A 91 -4.65 6.24 7.96
C PRO A 91 -3.33 5.48 8.06
N GLU A 92 -3.37 4.35 8.73
CA GLU A 92 -2.23 3.48 8.96
C GLU A 92 -2.56 2.07 8.44
N TRP A 93 -1.58 1.47 7.77
CA TRP A 93 -1.62 0.11 7.32
C TRP A 93 -0.39 -0.64 7.85
N VAL A 94 -0.58 -1.92 8.20
CA VAL A 94 0.47 -2.78 8.71
C VAL A 94 0.58 -4.00 7.81
N ASP A 95 1.79 -4.27 7.31
CA ASP A 95 2.08 -5.48 6.54
C ASP A 95 1.93 -6.71 7.45
N PRO A 96 0.98 -7.62 7.18
CA PRO A 96 0.78 -8.80 8.01
C PRO A 96 1.97 -9.76 8.01
N ALA A 97 2.85 -9.70 6.99
CA ALA A 97 3.99 -10.62 6.90
C ALA A 97 5.23 -10.13 7.66
N THR A 98 5.42 -8.81 7.74
CA THR A 98 6.69 -8.21 8.19
C THR A 98 6.53 -7.30 9.40
N GLY A 99 5.30 -6.90 9.73
CA GLY A 99 5.02 -5.87 10.73
C GLY A 99 5.39 -4.46 10.25
N PHE A 100 5.77 -4.27 8.99
CA PHE A 100 6.06 -2.97 8.41
C PHE A 100 4.83 -2.06 8.50
N ARG A 101 4.97 -0.91 9.17
CA ARG A 101 3.87 0.03 9.40
C ARG A 101 4.03 1.22 8.47
N ARG A 102 2.97 1.59 7.76
CA ARG A 102 2.89 2.77 6.89
C ARG A 102 1.75 3.67 7.34
N ARG A 103 2.08 4.89 7.72
CA ARG A 103 1.11 5.95 8.00
C ARG A 103 1.16 7.02 6.92
N SER A 104 -0.01 7.37 6.38
CA SER A 104 -0.14 8.42 5.36
C SER A 104 -0.17 9.79 6.02
N VAL A 105 0.97 10.51 5.99
CA VAL A 105 1.11 11.84 6.63
C VAL A 105 0.53 12.93 5.75
N SER A 106 0.83 12.89 4.46
CA SER A 106 0.22 13.72 3.43
C SER A 106 -0.38 12.78 2.38
N PRO A 107 -1.69 12.51 2.46
CA PRO A 107 -2.36 11.61 1.52
C PRO A 107 -2.32 12.15 0.08
N PRO A 108 -2.39 11.27 -0.93
CA PRO A 108 -2.47 11.68 -2.32
C PRO A 108 -3.74 12.52 -2.55
N SER A 109 -3.59 13.70 -3.15
CA SER A 109 -4.69 14.61 -3.43
C SER A 109 -4.60 15.19 -4.84
N LEU A 110 -5.73 15.66 -5.37
CA LEU A 110 -5.77 16.29 -6.70
C LEU A 110 -4.88 17.55 -6.70
N GLY A 111 -3.94 17.62 -7.63
CA GLY A 111 -3.00 18.74 -7.75
C GLY A 111 -1.72 18.63 -6.92
N PHE A 112 -1.55 17.55 -6.15
CA PHE A 112 -0.30 17.26 -5.45
C PHE A 112 0.33 15.97 -5.98
N ASP A 113 1.52 16.11 -6.56
CA ASP A 113 2.29 14.97 -7.09
C ASP A 113 3.20 14.32 -6.03
N CYS A 114 3.29 14.92 -4.83
CA CYS A 114 4.07 14.41 -3.71
C CYS A 114 3.15 13.78 -2.65
N GLU A 115 3.58 12.62 -2.15
CA GLU A 115 2.94 11.91 -1.05
C GLU A 115 3.95 11.83 0.10
N LEU A 116 3.55 12.09 1.34
CA LEU A 116 4.46 11.96 2.50
C LEU A 116 4.01 10.83 3.41
N LEU A 117 4.97 9.97 3.76
CA LEU A 117 4.75 8.75 4.50
C LEU A 117 5.65 8.69 5.73
N SER A 118 5.08 8.27 6.86
CA SER A 118 5.86 7.82 8.00
C SER A 118 5.88 6.30 7.96
N CYS A 119 7.07 5.73 7.94
CA CYS A 119 7.27 4.30 7.81
C CYS A 119 8.07 3.77 9.01
N GLU A 120 7.66 2.62 9.54
CA GLU A 120 8.38 1.91 10.59
C GLU A 120 8.63 0.47 10.11
N LEU A 121 9.89 0.11 9.95
CA LEU A 121 10.31 -1.23 9.54
C LEU A 121 10.94 -1.93 10.75
N PRO A 122 10.34 -3.02 11.27
CA PRO A 122 10.93 -3.76 12.39
C PRO A 122 12.34 -4.27 12.08
N ALA A 123 13.17 -4.40 13.11
CA ALA A 123 14.53 -4.92 12.95
C ALA A 123 14.52 -6.31 12.30
N GLY A 124 15.32 -6.49 11.25
CA GLY A 124 15.39 -7.73 10.47
C GLY A 124 14.23 -7.97 9.49
N ALA A 125 13.22 -7.10 9.48
CA ALA A 125 12.18 -7.14 8.44
C ALA A 125 12.73 -6.66 7.10
N ARG A 126 12.22 -7.25 6.02
CA ARG A 126 12.56 -6.89 4.64
C ARG A 126 11.28 -6.68 3.84
N ILE A 127 11.25 -5.62 3.05
CA ILE A 127 10.20 -5.35 2.08
C ILE A 127 10.81 -5.16 0.69
N ASP A 128 10.15 -5.72 -0.32
CA ASP A 128 10.59 -5.66 -1.71
C ASP A 128 9.48 -5.05 -2.57
N TYR A 129 9.84 -4.01 -3.33
CA TYR A 129 8.96 -3.38 -4.32
C TYR A 129 9.46 -3.72 -5.72
N PRO A 130 8.87 -4.73 -6.39
CA PRO A 130 9.44 -5.28 -7.63
C PRO A 130 9.25 -4.39 -8.85
N LEU A 131 8.31 -3.44 -8.82
CA LEU A 131 7.99 -2.56 -9.94
C LEU A 131 7.70 -1.15 -9.44
N PRO A 132 8.20 -0.10 -10.11
CA PRO A 132 7.78 1.25 -9.81
C PRO A 132 6.27 1.39 -10.13
N PRO A 133 5.45 1.90 -9.20
CA PRO A 133 4.01 1.98 -9.39
C PRO A 133 3.61 2.90 -10.56
N ARG A 134 4.46 3.89 -10.86
CA ARG A 134 4.34 4.80 -12.01
C ARG A 134 5.71 5.13 -12.56
N LEU A 135 5.78 5.30 -13.88
CA LEU A 135 6.99 5.79 -14.54
C LEU A 135 7.26 7.24 -14.11
N GLY A 136 8.52 7.54 -13.77
CA GLY A 136 8.94 8.88 -13.36
C GLY A 136 8.56 9.28 -11.93
N LEU A 137 8.01 8.36 -11.12
CA LEU A 137 7.81 8.62 -9.69
C LEU A 137 9.15 8.65 -8.97
N GLU A 138 9.46 9.78 -8.33
CA GLU A 138 10.64 9.95 -7.49
C GLU A 138 10.34 9.53 -6.05
N HIS A 139 11.26 8.79 -5.42
CA HIS A 139 11.16 8.40 -4.01
C HIS A 139 12.30 9.02 -3.21
N HIS A 140 11.96 9.80 -2.19
CA HIS A 140 12.92 10.34 -1.24
C HIS A 140 12.79 9.58 0.07
N LEU A 141 13.90 8.99 0.54
CA LEU A 141 13.96 8.33 1.83
C LEU A 141 14.79 9.17 2.79
N TYR A 142 14.21 9.50 3.94
CA TYR A 142 14.89 10.22 5.02
C TYR A 142 14.85 9.36 6.28
N LEU A 143 15.99 8.79 6.66
CA LEU A 143 16.10 7.95 7.84
C LEU A 143 16.16 8.83 9.09
N THR A 144 15.16 8.71 9.96
CA THR A 144 15.06 9.52 11.18
C THR A 144 15.67 8.85 12.41
N ASP A 145 15.66 7.52 12.46
CA ASP A 145 16.18 6.72 13.57
C ASP A 145 16.58 5.31 13.09
N GLY A 146 17.57 4.70 13.74
CA GLY A 146 18.04 3.35 13.44
C GLY A 146 19.00 3.24 12.25
N ALA A 147 18.95 2.10 11.56
CA ALA A 147 19.77 1.80 10.39
C ALA A 147 18.93 1.05 9.35
N LEU A 148 19.17 1.32 8.06
CA LEU A 148 18.46 0.71 6.94
C LEU A 148 19.49 0.32 5.88
N GLU A 149 19.41 -0.93 5.39
CA GLU A 149 20.10 -1.36 4.17
C GLU A 149 19.13 -1.21 3.00
N LEU A 150 19.53 -0.49 1.96
CA LEU A 150 18.68 -0.23 0.80
C LEU A 150 19.30 -0.83 -0.46
N THR A 151 18.56 -1.66 -1.18
CA THR A 151 18.99 -2.16 -2.50
C THR A 151 18.26 -1.41 -3.62
N ILE A 152 18.99 -0.69 -4.47
CA ILE A 152 18.47 0.00 -5.66
C ILE A 152 19.16 -0.60 -6.89
N GLU A 153 18.38 -1.13 -7.83
CA GLU A 153 18.91 -1.70 -9.09
C GLU A 153 20.06 -2.71 -8.87
N GLY A 154 19.98 -3.48 -7.76
CA GLY A 154 20.98 -4.48 -7.39
C GLY A 154 22.18 -3.94 -6.62
N VAL A 155 22.26 -2.63 -6.37
CA VAL A 155 23.31 -1.98 -5.58
C VAL A 155 22.83 -1.75 -4.15
N ILE A 156 23.63 -2.17 -3.17
CA ILE A 156 23.36 -2.00 -1.75
C ILE A 156 23.93 -0.65 -1.27
N HIS A 157 23.13 0.08 -0.49
CA HIS A 157 23.44 1.36 0.13
C HIS A 157 23.20 1.31 1.65
#